data_AF-A0A2D9C6J7-F1
#
_entry.id   AF-A0A2D9C6J7-F1
#
_cell.length_a   1.000
_cell.length_b   1.000
_cell.length_c   1.000
_cell.angle_alpha   90.00
_cell.angle_beta   90.00
_cell.angle_gamma   90.00
#
_symmetry.space_group_name_H-M   'P 1'
#
loop_
_entity.id
_entity.type
_entity.pdbx_description
1 polymer ?
#
loop_
_entity_poly.entity_id
_entity_poly.type
_entity_poly.pdbx_seq_one_letter_code
_entity_poly.pdbx_strand_id
1 'polypeptide(L)'
;MANITSIKTLSENTSEVVMAFQLQYVDTGDEDAVKKVDVSTLTKSANGASCNSVSLLECWWIIQGMTVMVEADAGTDVIMMHMAADDIGYQDFSKFGGLPSTVEYGSTTGDVLFTTTGLGAAGDTYNIVMRMKKHYA
;
A
#
# COMPACT_ATOMS: atom_id res chain seq x y z
N MET A 1 -9.82 22.43 4.96
CA MET A 1 -10.25 21.16 5.62
C MET A 1 -9.25 20.08 5.19
N ALA A 2 -9.11 18.95 5.88
CA ALA A 2 -8.22 17.89 5.41
C ALA A 2 -8.98 16.94 4.48
N ASN A 3 -8.27 16.29 3.55
CA ASN A 3 -8.83 15.17 2.80
C ASN A 3 -9.30 14.06 3.76
N ILE A 4 -10.35 13.35 3.39
CA ILE A 4 -10.83 12.21 4.18
C ILE A 4 -9.93 11.04 3.83
N THR A 5 -9.20 10.51 4.80
CA THR A 5 -8.34 9.35 4.63
C THR A 5 -8.67 8.27 5.66
N SER A 6 -8.51 7.00 5.27
CA SER A 6 -8.69 5.87 6.18
C SER A 6 -7.71 4.76 5.85
N ILE A 7 -7.14 4.16 6.90
CA ILE A 7 -6.31 2.97 6.83
C ILE A 7 -6.88 1.97 7.83
N LYS A 8 -7.24 0.77 7.37
CA LYS A 8 -7.84 -0.27 8.21
C LYS A 8 -7.23 -1.62 7.93
N THR A 9 -6.80 -2.30 8.99
CA THR A 9 -6.48 -3.73 8.93
C THR A 9 -7.80 -4.52 8.94
N LEU A 10 -8.06 -5.26 7.87
CA LEU A 10 -9.26 -6.10 7.73
C LEU A 10 -9.06 -7.47 8.36
N SER A 11 -7.88 -8.06 8.17
CA SER A 11 -7.47 -9.32 8.77
C SER A 11 -5.96 -9.39 8.88
N GLU A 12 -5.46 -10.01 9.93
CA GLU A 12 -4.03 -10.22 10.10
C GLU A 12 -3.77 -11.56 10.79
N ASN A 13 -2.73 -12.26 10.33
CA ASN A 13 -2.13 -13.38 11.02
C ASN A 13 -0.59 -13.27 10.97
N THR A 14 0.10 -14.33 11.41
CA THR A 14 1.56 -14.36 11.44
C THR A 14 2.22 -14.47 10.06
N SER A 15 1.47 -14.71 8.99
CA SER A 15 2.01 -14.90 7.63
C SER A 15 1.51 -13.86 6.65
N GLU A 16 0.30 -13.33 6.85
CA GLU A 16 -0.34 -12.41 5.93
C GLU A 16 -1.12 -11.32 6.66
N VAL A 17 -1.27 -10.18 5.99
CA VAL A 17 -2.11 -9.06 6.42
C VAL A 17 -2.94 -8.58 5.23
N VAL A 18 -4.20 -8.23 5.49
CA VAL A 18 -5.09 -7.58 4.52
C VAL A 18 -5.45 -6.21 5.07
N MET A 19 -5.18 -5.18 4.28
CA MET A 19 -5.43 -3.78 4.66
C MET A 19 -6.24 -3.08 3.57
N ALA A 20 -7.11 -2.18 4.00
CA ALA A 20 -7.89 -1.30 3.14
C ALA A 20 -7.47 0.16 3.35
N PHE A 21 -7.34 0.88 2.26
CA PHE A 21 -6.91 2.27 2.19
C PHE A 21 -7.95 3.06 1.43
N GLN A 22 -8.31 4.22 1.95
CA GLN A 22 -9.25 5.13 1.32
C GLN A 22 -8.71 6.54 1.35
N LEU A 23 -8.93 7.26 0.26
CA LEU A 23 -8.81 8.70 0.19
C LEU A 23 -10.01 9.27 -0.57
N GLN A 24 -10.52 10.41 -0.09
CA GLN A 24 -11.50 11.23 -0.79
C GLN A 24 -11.05 12.69 -0.71
N TYR A 25 -11.00 13.35 -1.87
CA TYR A 25 -10.65 14.76 -1.96
C TYR A 25 -11.62 15.64 -1.18
N VAL A 26 -11.06 16.61 -0.46
CA VAL A 26 -11.81 17.70 0.16
C VAL A 26 -11.17 19.04 -0.17
N ASP A 27 -9.86 19.19 0.04
CA ASP A 27 -9.20 20.50 -0.04
C ASP A 27 -7.65 20.43 -0.10
N THR A 28 -7.04 19.27 0.20
CA THR A 28 -5.58 19.10 0.12
C THR A 28 -5.21 18.43 -1.20
N GLY A 29 -4.05 18.80 -1.76
CA GLY A 29 -3.53 18.18 -2.99
C GLY A 29 -3.02 16.75 -2.76
N ASP A 30 -2.17 16.29 -3.69
CA ASP A 30 -1.64 14.94 -3.77
C ASP A 30 -1.00 14.41 -2.47
N GLU A 31 -1.06 13.08 -2.29
CA GLU A 31 -0.20 12.38 -1.33
C GLU A 31 1.21 12.25 -1.91
N ASP A 32 2.22 12.53 -1.09
CA ASP A 32 3.64 12.44 -1.44
C ASP A 32 4.34 11.51 -0.45
N ALA A 33 4.71 10.31 -0.91
CA ALA A 33 5.38 9.27 -0.12
C ALA A 33 4.70 8.99 1.24
N VAL A 34 3.37 8.99 1.28
CA VAL A 34 2.61 8.83 2.53
C VAL A 34 2.66 7.37 2.96
N LYS A 35 3.22 7.12 4.14
CA LYS A 35 3.30 5.78 4.74
C LYS A 35 1.91 5.20 4.99
N LYS A 36 1.58 4.12 4.28
CA LYS A 36 0.30 3.40 4.41
C LYS A 36 0.44 2.11 5.19
N VAL A 37 1.54 1.39 5.03
CA VAL A 37 1.84 0.17 5.79
C VAL A 37 3.14 0.39 6.54
N ASP A 38 3.03 0.48 7.85
CA ASP A 38 4.18 0.44 8.76
C ASP A 38 4.40 -1.00 9.21
N VAL A 39 5.40 -1.68 8.65
CA VAL A 39 5.63 -3.11 8.91
C VAL A 39 6.05 -3.36 10.35
N SER A 40 6.65 -2.37 11.02
CA SER A 40 7.11 -2.50 12.41
C SER A 40 5.94 -2.59 13.40
N THR A 41 4.76 -2.10 12.99
CA THR A 41 3.52 -2.15 13.79
C THR A 41 2.70 -3.43 13.58
N LEU A 42 3.04 -4.21 12.56
CA LEU A 42 2.35 -5.46 12.26
C LEU A 42 2.63 -6.52 13.32
N THR A 43 1.70 -7.47 13.45
CA THR A 43 1.78 -8.58 14.40
C THR A 43 3.10 -9.34 14.25
N LYS A 44 3.75 -9.68 15.36
CA LYS A 44 5.01 -10.43 15.35
C LYS A 44 4.82 -11.86 14.86
N SER A 45 5.91 -12.50 14.43
CA SER A 45 5.90 -13.94 14.14
C SER A 45 5.63 -14.77 15.40
N ALA A 46 5.32 -16.06 15.22
CA ALA A 46 5.17 -17.00 16.33
C ALA A 46 6.43 -17.09 17.21
N ASN A 47 7.61 -16.76 16.66
CA ASN A 47 8.89 -16.75 17.37
C ASN A 47 9.22 -15.38 17.99
N GLY A 48 8.30 -14.41 17.91
CA GLY A 48 8.47 -13.07 18.48
C GLY A 48 9.29 -12.09 17.62
N ALA A 49 9.64 -12.47 16.38
CA ALA A 49 10.34 -11.58 15.46
C ALA A 49 9.39 -10.50 14.91
N SER A 50 9.86 -9.25 14.84
CA SER A 50 9.11 -8.17 14.19
C SER A 50 9.12 -8.36 12.67
N CYS A 51 8.00 -7.99 12.03
CA CYS A 51 7.91 -7.98 10.57
C CYS A 51 8.91 -6.95 10.03
N ASN A 52 9.67 -7.33 8.99
CA ASN A 52 10.72 -6.49 8.42
C ASN A 52 10.43 -6.03 6.99
N SER A 53 9.47 -6.67 6.32
CA SER A 53 9.08 -6.36 4.95
C SER A 53 7.81 -7.11 4.58
N VAL A 54 7.20 -6.70 3.47
CA VAL A 54 6.02 -7.34 2.92
C VAL A 54 6.18 -7.59 1.43
N SER A 55 5.54 -8.64 0.93
CA SER A 55 5.34 -8.89 -0.50
C SER A 55 3.86 -8.74 -0.85
N LEU A 56 3.55 -7.97 -1.89
CA LEU A 56 2.18 -7.85 -2.37
C LEU A 56 1.74 -9.14 -3.05
N LEU A 57 0.67 -9.77 -2.53
CA LEU A 57 0.07 -10.97 -3.13
C LEU A 57 -1.06 -10.60 -4.06
N GLU A 58 -2.00 -9.79 -3.59
CA GLU A 58 -3.18 -9.37 -4.33
C GLU A 58 -3.47 -7.90 -4.05
N CYS A 59 -3.97 -7.20 -5.06
CA CYS A 59 -4.40 -5.80 -4.94
C CYS A 59 -5.70 -5.59 -5.71
N TRP A 60 -6.68 -4.98 -5.05
CA TRP A 60 -7.91 -4.48 -5.65
C TRP A 60 -7.92 -2.97 -5.55
N TRP A 61 -8.38 -2.31 -6.60
CA TRP A 61 -8.51 -0.86 -6.60
C TRP A 61 -9.75 -0.38 -7.34
N ILE A 62 -10.26 0.75 -6.86
CA ILE A 62 -11.24 1.59 -7.53
C ILE A 62 -10.70 3.01 -7.40
N ILE A 63 -10.41 3.65 -8.53
CA ILE A 63 -9.80 4.98 -8.58
C ILE A 63 -10.64 5.88 -9.48
N GLN A 64 -10.80 7.13 -9.05
CA GLN A 64 -11.46 8.19 -9.81
C GLN A 64 -10.63 9.46 -9.70
N GLY A 65 -10.32 10.08 -10.83
CA GLY A 65 -9.76 11.44 -10.92
C GLY A 65 -8.28 11.60 -10.55
N MET A 66 -7.59 10.54 -10.15
CA MET A 66 -6.15 10.58 -9.78
C MET A 66 -5.44 9.30 -10.21
N THR A 67 -4.11 9.31 -10.26
CA THR A 67 -3.32 8.06 -10.27
C THR A 67 -2.82 7.74 -8.87
N VAL A 68 -2.51 6.47 -8.61
CA VAL A 68 -1.93 6.04 -7.33
C VAL A 68 -0.72 5.14 -7.60
N MET A 69 0.40 5.48 -6.96
CA MET A 69 1.64 4.73 -6.98
C MET A 69 1.82 4.06 -5.61
N VAL A 70 2.10 2.76 -5.63
CA VAL A 70 2.44 1.98 -4.44
C VAL A 70 3.94 1.77 -4.45
N GLU A 71 4.61 2.22 -3.41
CA GLU A 71 6.05 2.39 -3.37
C GLU A 71 6.67 1.66 -2.17
N ALA A 72 7.89 1.17 -2.37
CA ALA A 72 8.73 0.65 -1.30
C ALA A 72 9.63 1.77 -0.75
N ASP A 73 9.61 1.96 0.57
CA ASP A 73 10.31 3.05 1.30
C ASP A 73 11.84 2.86 1.26
N ALA A 74 12.47 3.45 0.25
CA ALA A 74 13.89 3.29 -0.08
C ALA A 74 14.59 4.67 -0.11
N GLY A 75 15.91 4.70 -0.30
CA GLY A 75 16.62 5.99 -0.43
C GLY A 75 16.11 6.83 -1.62
N THR A 76 15.60 6.17 -2.65
CA THR A 76 14.71 6.72 -3.66
C THR A 76 13.58 5.71 -3.82
N ASP A 77 12.37 6.12 -3.51
CA ASP A 77 11.22 5.22 -3.45
C ASP A 77 11.01 4.48 -4.78
N VAL A 78 10.76 3.18 -4.67
CA VAL A 78 10.62 2.30 -5.83
C VAL A 78 9.16 1.96 -6.04
N ILE A 79 8.61 2.35 -7.19
CA ILE A 79 7.23 2.06 -7.58
C ILE A 79 7.08 0.55 -7.82
N MET A 80 6.33 -0.12 -6.96
CA MET A 80 5.97 -1.53 -7.07
C MET A 80 4.73 -1.72 -7.96
N MET A 81 3.75 -0.84 -7.84
CA MET A 81 2.54 -0.81 -8.67
C MET A 81 2.19 0.63 -9.03
N HIS A 82 1.74 0.84 -10.26
CA HIS A 82 1.21 2.12 -10.73
C HIS A 82 -0.19 1.89 -11.28
N MET A 83 -1.18 2.48 -10.62
CA MET A 83 -2.59 2.41 -11.02
C MET A 83 -3.00 3.70 -11.71
N ALA A 84 -3.60 3.57 -12.88
CA ALA A 84 -4.02 4.69 -13.71
C ALA A 84 -5.25 5.40 -13.13
N ALA A 85 -5.52 6.60 -13.65
CA ALA A 85 -6.72 7.34 -13.32
C ALA A 85 -7.97 6.70 -13.93
N ASP A 86 -9.09 6.87 -13.22
CA ASP A 86 -10.41 6.39 -13.62
C ASP A 86 -10.46 4.87 -13.91
N ASP A 87 -9.66 4.11 -13.16
CA ASP A 87 -9.48 2.68 -13.37
C ASP A 87 -10.02 1.85 -12.19
N ILE A 88 -10.49 0.66 -12.53
CA ILE A 88 -10.98 -0.34 -11.58
C ILE A 88 -10.32 -1.66 -11.95
N GLY A 89 -9.67 -2.29 -10.99
CA GLY A 89 -8.89 -3.47 -11.29
C GLY A 89 -8.62 -4.38 -10.11
N TYR A 90 -8.04 -5.50 -10.49
CA TYR A 90 -7.59 -6.54 -9.59
C TYR A 90 -6.39 -7.25 -10.20
N GLN A 91 -5.34 -7.45 -9.40
CA GLN A 91 -4.18 -8.25 -9.78
C GLN A 91 -3.88 -9.28 -8.70
N ASP A 92 -3.56 -10.49 -9.15
CA ASP A 92 -3.19 -11.62 -8.32
C ASP A 92 -1.81 -12.14 -8.72
N PHE A 93 -0.85 -11.96 -7.82
CA PHE A 93 0.52 -12.46 -7.92
C PHE A 93 0.76 -13.67 -7.01
N SER A 94 -0.26 -14.14 -6.30
CA SER A 94 -0.14 -15.23 -5.31
C SER A 94 0.39 -16.52 -5.94
N LYS A 95 0.06 -16.78 -7.22
CA LYS A 95 0.58 -17.92 -7.99
C LYS A 95 2.10 -17.93 -8.12
N PHE A 96 2.74 -16.76 -8.04
CA PHE A 96 4.20 -16.59 -8.11
C PHE A 96 4.85 -16.42 -6.73
N GLY A 97 4.05 -16.43 -5.67
CA GLY A 97 4.50 -16.11 -4.31
C GLY A 97 4.44 -14.62 -3.96
N GLY A 98 3.89 -13.79 -4.85
CA GLY A 98 3.81 -12.33 -4.71
C GLY A 98 4.84 -11.58 -5.56
N LEU A 99 4.72 -10.25 -5.55
CA LEU A 99 5.82 -9.38 -5.97
C LEU A 99 7.02 -9.55 -5.01
N PRO A 100 8.25 -9.22 -5.45
CA PRO A 100 9.40 -9.09 -4.57
C PRO A 100 9.05 -8.31 -3.30
N SER A 101 9.66 -8.68 -2.19
CA SER A 101 9.44 -7.98 -0.92
C SER A 101 9.91 -6.53 -1.01
N THR A 102 9.36 -5.65 -0.18
CA THR A 102 9.79 -4.25 -0.09
C THR A 102 11.30 -4.11 0.11
N VAL A 103 11.93 -5.00 0.88
CA VAL A 103 13.41 -5.02 1.06
C VAL A 103 14.14 -5.48 -0.20
N GLU A 104 13.60 -6.42 -0.98
CA GLU A 104 14.18 -6.81 -2.28
C GLU A 104 14.07 -5.69 -3.33
N TYR A 105 13.08 -4.80 -3.18
CA TYR A 105 13.00 -3.53 -3.93
C TYR A 105 13.96 -2.45 -3.40
N GLY A 106 14.74 -2.72 -2.35
CA GLY A 106 15.73 -1.80 -1.79
C GLY A 106 15.24 -0.97 -0.60
N SER A 107 14.06 -1.29 -0.05
CA SER A 107 13.56 -0.61 1.14
C SER A 107 14.44 -0.86 2.36
N THR A 108 14.65 0.18 3.16
CA THR A 108 15.42 0.09 4.42
C THR A 108 14.54 -0.10 5.65
N THR A 109 13.26 0.25 5.55
CA THR A 109 12.27 0.13 6.63
C THR A 109 11.34 -1.07 6.43
N GLY A 110 11.18 -1.51 5.17
CA GLY A 110 10.22 -2.51 4.76
C GLY A 110 8.81 -1.96 4.52
N ASP A 111 8.61 -0.67 4.71
CA ASP A 111 7.31 -0.01 4.66
C ASP A 111 6.77 0.15 3.23
N VAL A 112 5.45 0.37 3.14
CA VAL A 112 4.76 0.67 1.88
C VAL A 112 4.20 2.08 1.94
N LEU A 113 4.54 2.88 0.93
CA LEU A 113 4.14 4.28 0.78
C LEU A 113 3.20 4.43 -0.41
N PHE A 114 2.29 5.40 -0.33
CA PHE A 114 1.46 5.80 -1.46
C PHE A 114 1.79 7.24 -1.88
N THR A 115 1.90 7.42 -3.17
CA THR A 115 1.98 8.73 -3.84
C THR A 115 0.81 8.84 -4.82
N THR A 116 0.14 9.99 -4.86
CA THR A 116 -0.91 10.26 -5.85
C THR A 116 -0.48 11.34 -6.82
N THR A 117 -1.05 11.34 -8.03
CA THR A 117 -0.95 12.51 -8.91
C THR A 117 -2.30 12.84 -9.53
N GLY A 118 -2.62 14.12 -9.61
CA GLY A 118 -3.86 14.63 -10.21
C GLY A 118 -5.01 14.83 -9.24
N LEU A 119 -4.82 14.58 -7.94
CA LEU A 119 -5.81 14.83 -6.90
C LEU A 119 -6.13 16.32 -6.78
N GLY A 120 -7.36 16.73 -7.08
CA GLY A 120 -7.70 18.16 -7.04
C GLY A 120 -9.17 18.55 -7.21
N ALA A 121 -10.07 17.60 -7.40
CA ALA A 121 -11.48 17.86 -7.68
C ALA A 121 -12.42 17.06 -6.76
N ALA A 122 -13.59 17.65 -6.51
CA ALA A 122 -14.66 16.96 -5.79
C ALA A 122 -15.09 15.71 -6.59
N GLY A 123 -15.02 14.55 -5.93
CA GLY A 123 -15.28 13.26 -6.56
C GLY A 123 -14.02 12.40 -6.75
N ASP A 124 -12.84 13.02 -6.66
CA ASP A 124 -11.58 12.28 -6.73
C ASP A 124 -11.42 11.39 -5.50
N THR A 125 -11.20 10.09 -5.73
CA THR A 125 -11.06 9.10 -4.66
C THR A 125 -10.21 7.90 -5.08
N TYR A 126 -9.60 7.24 -4.11
CA TYR A 126 -9.22 5.84 -4.25
C TYR A 126 -9.82 4.99 -3.12
N ASN A 127 -10.12 3.74 -3.46
CA ASN A 127 -10.36 2.66 -2.50
C ASN A 127 -9.48 1.49 -2.93
N ILE A 128 -8.51 1.15 -2.10
CA ILE A 128 -7.51 0.12 -2.41
C ILE A 128 -7.53 -0.92 -1.28
N VAL A 129 -7.51 -2.19 -1.65
CA VAL A 129 -7.34 -3.31 -0.70
C VAL A 129 -6.11 -4.09 -1.13
N MET A 130 -5.19 -4.33 -0.20
CA MET A 130 -3.99 -5.13 -0.46
C MET A 130 -3.97 -6.33 0.48
N ARG A 131 -3.75 -7.52 -0.08
CA ARG A 131 -3.32 -8.71 0.67
C ARG A 131 -1.82 -8.86 0.51
N MET A 132 -1.12 -8.89 1.63
CA MET A 132 0.33 -8.86 1.69
C MET A 132 0.84 -10.02 2.53
N LYS A 133 1.90 -10.67 2.03
CA LYS A 133 2.67 -11.65 2.79
C LYS A 133 3.70 -10.92 3.65
N LYS A 134 3.84 -11.34 4.89
CA LYS A 134 4.78 -10.79 5.87
C LYS A 134 6.07 -11.60 5.87
N HIS A 135 7.19 -10.90 5.98
CA HIS A 135 8.51 -11.50 6.14
C HIS A 135 9.15 -11.02 7.45
N TYR A 136 10.01 -11.87 7.97
CA TYR A 136 10.68 -11.69 9.26
C TYR A 136 12.17 -11.94 9.07
N ALA A 137 12.99 -11.28 9.89
CA ALA A 137 14.43 -11.47 9.90
C ALA A 137 14.82 -12.75 10.64
#